data_AF-A0A4U7D7P3-F1
#
_entry.id   AF-A0A4U7D7P3-F1
#
_cell.length_a   1.000
_cell.length_b   1.000
_cell.length_c   1.000
_cell.angle_alpha   90.00
_cell.angle_beta   90.00
_cell.angle_gamma   90.00
#
_symmetry.space_group_name_H-M   'P 1'
#
loop_
_entity.id
_entity.type
_entity.pdbx_description
1 polymer ?
#
loop_
_entity_poly.entity_id
_entity_poly.type
_entity_poly.pdbx_seq_one_letter_code
_entity_poly.pdbx_strand_id
1 'polypeptide(L)'
;MTDQSAQYSVTPIIEDPQLDRGDDLWLDIYFSGNGSIDHNKLHIQFPFADVFEDGGSEFVQTISDNGGTDKIRENASNVGYTIGLKEAHFQYDESSDSPEEFGRIGGERDHSGNPPLLVKLSTKQEARPGNYTIPITFTYQDSNGNVNQDYKEASFHVNSWQEENSEILKKIAVIAAAATVLSVVGGPIVDVIEWIYQLILQAISFYGGILN
;
A
#
# COMPACT_ATOMS: atom_id res chain seq x y z
N MET A 1 -12.02 -25.92 -35.73
CA MET A 1 -11.97 -24.72 -34.88
C MET A 1 -10.76 -23.94 -35.35
N THR A 2 -10.93 -22.71 -35.83
CA THR A 2 -9.79 -21.83 -36.10
C THR A 2 -9.14 -21.52 -34.77
N ASP A 3 -7.88 -21.90 -34.62
CA ASP A 3 -7.11 -21.69 -33.40
C ASP A 3 -6.95 -20.17 -33.21
N GLN A 4 -7.74 -19.61 -32.30
CA GLN A 4 -7.74 -18.17 -32.05
C GLN A 4 -6.46 -17.83 -31.30
N SER A 5 -5.66 -16.89 -31.83
CA SER A 5 -4.41 -16.48 -31.16
C SER A 5 -4.74 -15.98 -29.76
N ALA A 6 -4.00 -16.49 -28.78
CA ALA A 6 -4.22 -16.15 -27.39
C ALA A 6 -3.94 -14.66 -27.16
N GLN A 7 -4.81 -14.00 -26.40
CA GLN A 7 -4.64 -12.61 -26.00
C GLN A 7 -4.93 -12.48 -24.51
N TYR A 8 -3.89 -12.16 -23.75
CA TYR A 8 -3.94 -11.99 -22.31
C TYR A 8 -3.34 -10.66 -21.89
N SER A 9 -3.89 -10.09 -20.82
CA SER A 9 -3.39 -8.92 -20.12
C SER A 9 -3.28 -9.20 -18.63
N VAL A 10 -2.28 -8.59 -18.00
CA VAL A 10 -2.08 -8.61 -16.56
C VAL A 10 -2.66 -7.31 -15.97
N THR A 11 -3.23 -7.39 -14.78
CA THR A 11 -3.74 -6.21 -14.05
C THR A 11 -3.18 -6.22 -12.63
N PRO A 12 -2.17 -5.40 -12.34
CA PRO A 12 -1.67 -5.22 -10.99
C PRO A 12 -2.51 -4.23 -10.19
N ILE A 13 -2.74 -4.51 -8.92
CA ILE A 13 -3.48 -3.66 -7.99
C ILE A 13 -2.68 -3.56 -6.69
N ILE A 14 -2.47 -2.34 -6.20
CA ILE A 14 -1.92 -2.07 -4.88
C ILE A 14 -3.07 -1.54 -4.03
N GLU A 15 -3.39 -2.22 -2.93
CA GLU A 15 -4.53 -1.84 -2.08
C GLU A 15 -4.31 -0.49 -1.40
N ASP A 16 -3.14 -0.31 -0.76
CA ASP A 16 -2.72 0.96 -0.18
C ASP A 16 -1.45 1.48 -0.89
N PRO A 17 -1.60 2.48 -1.78
CA PRO A 17 -0.48 3.04 -2.50
C PRO A 17 0.35 4.02 -1.67
N GLN A 18 -0.02 4.31 -0.41
CA GLN A 18 0.75 5.14 0.52
C GLN A 18 1.28 4.27 1.65
N LEU A 19 2.59 4.17 1.79
CA LEU A 19 3.23 3.23 2.69
C LEU A 19 4.14 3.96 3.67
N ASP A 20 3.95 3.71 4.97
CA ASP A 20 4.90 4.17 5.97
C ASP A 20 6.16 3.30 5.93
N ARG A 21 7.30 3.84 6.39
CA ARG A 21 8.55 3.09 6.36
C ARG A 21 8.48 1.88 7.31
N GLY A 22 8.83 0.71 6.81
CA GLY A 22 8.76 -0.54 7.56
C GLY A 22 7.46 -1.31 7.38
N ASP A 23 6.47 -0.74 6.69
CA ASP A 23 5.22 -1.43 6.38
C ASP A 23 5.38 -2.34 5.15
N ASP A 24 4.40 -3.23 4.99
CA ASP A 24 4.33 -4.20 3.91
C ASP A 24 3.52 -3.65 2.74
N LEU A 25 4.11 -3.66 1.54
CA LEU A 25 3.37 -3.43 0.30
C LEU A 25 2.71 -4.73 -0.15
N TRP A 26 1.41 -4.70 -0.38
CA TRP A 26 0.65 -5.80 -0.95
C TRP A 26 0.27 -5.48 -2.40
N LEU A 27 0.69 -6.36 -3.31
CA LEU A 27 0.47 -6.26 -4.75
C LEU A 27 -0.31 -7.48 -5.23
N ASP A 28 -1.56 -7.25 -5.60
CA ASP A 28 -2.43 -8.23 -6.21
C ASP A 28 -2.22 -8.24 -7.72
N ILE A 29 -2.20 -9.42 -8.33
CA ILE A 29 -2.04 -9.57 -9.77
C ILE A 29 -3.12 -10.49 -10.33
N TYR A 30 -3.93 -9.92 -11.23
CA TYR A 30 -4.99 -10.59 -11.97
C TYR A 30 -4.60 -10.78 -13.43
N PHE A 31 -5.22 -11.76 -14.08
CA PHE A 31 -5.06 -12.04 -15.50
C PHE A 31 -6.42 -12.05 -16.16
N SER A 32 -6.53 -11.46 -17.33
CA SER A 32 -7.74 -11.55 -18.16
C SER A 32 -7.35 -11.80 -19.60
N GLY A 33 -8.11 -12.62 -20.30
CA GLY A 33 -7.79 -12.98 -21.67
C GLY A 33 -8.54 -14.19 -22.19
N ASN A 34 -8.19 -14.60 -23.41
CA ASN A 34 -8.75 -15.78 -24.05
C ASN A 34 -7.69 -16.51 -24.88
N GLY A 35 -8.01 -17.76 -25.22
CA GLY A 35 -7.15 -18.65 -26.02
C GLY A 35 -6.24 -19.53 -25.17
N SER A 36 -5.58 -20.49 -25.80
CA SER A 36 -4.72 -21.45 -25.11
C SER A 36 -3.28 -20.95 -25.01
N ILE A 37 -2.65 -21.17 -23.85
CA ILE A 37 -1.26 -20.83 -23.59
C ILE A 37 -0.46 -22.13 -23.35
N ASP A 38 0.61 -22.32 -24.12
CA ASP A 38 1.50 -23.48 -23.96
C ASP A 38 2.60 -23.20 -22.93
N HIS A 39 3.12 -21.96 -22.93
CA HIS A 39 4.19 -21.52 -22.04
C HIS A 39 3.91 -20.12 -21.52
N ASN A 40 4.24 -19.87 -20.25
CA ASN A 40 4.07 -18.54 -19.67
C ASN A 40 5.15 -18.23 -18.63
N LYS A 41 5.35 -16.93 -18.40
CA LYS A 41 6.27 -16.41 -17.39
C LYS A 41 5.81 -15.02 -16.96
N LEU A 42 5.63 -14.83 -15.66
CA LEU A 42 5.45 -13.53 -15.03
C LEU A 42 6.78 -13.07 -14.45
N HIS A 43 7.14 -11.82 -14.74
CA HIS A 43 8.33 -11.18 -14.22
C HIS A 43 7.97 -9.87 -13.54
N ILE A 44 8.34 -9.74 -12.26
CA ILE A 44 8.07 -8.57 -11.43
C ILE A 44 9.43 -8.01 -11.03
N GLN A 45 9.73 -6.76 -11.39
CA GLN A 45 11.03 -6.16 -11.07
C GLN A 45 10.86 -5.11 -9.99
N PHE A 46 11.77 -5.13 -9.02
CA PHE A 46 11.85 -4.11 -7.97
C PHE A 46 13.33 -3.88 -7.64
N PRO A 47 14.07 -3.15 -8.49
CA PRO A 47 15.49 -2.90 -8.30
C PRO A 47 15.76 -1.84 -7.19
N PHE A 48 14.92 -1.79 -6.16
CA PHE A 48 14.94 -0.81 -5.08
C PHE A 48 15.54 -1.41 -3.82
N ALA A 49 16.82 -1.79 -3.89
CA ALA A 49 17.53 -2.39 -2.77
C ALA A 49 17.63 -1.46 -1.55
N ASP A 50 17.41 -0.15 -1.72
CA ASP A 50 17.32 0.84 -0.65
C ASP A 50 15.91 0.98 -0.05
N VAL A 51 14.89 0.36 -0.65
CA VAL A 51 13.49 0.46 -0.21
C VAL A 51 13.01 -0.85 0.42
N PHE A 52 13.29 -1.99 -0.20
CA PHE A 52 12.78 -3.29 0.25
C PHE A 52 13.81 -4.11 1.02
N GLU A 53 13.33 -4.93 1.96
CA GLU A 53 14.16 -5.86 2.73
C GLU A 53 14.67 -7.03 1.86
N ASP A 54 15.95 -7.37 2.02
CA ASP A 54 16.54 -8.52 1.35
C ASP A 54 15.89 -9.82 1.86
N GLY A 55 15.24 -10.57 0.97
CA GLY A 55 14.55 -11.81 1.33
C GLY A 55 13.27 -11.61 2.18
N GLY A 56 12.87 -10.37 2.48
CA GLY A 56 11.61 -10.04 3.16
C GLY A 56 10.39 -10.06 2.23
N SER A 57 10.60 -10.37 0.95
CA SER A 57 9.53 -10.47 -0.03
C SER A 57 8.96 -11.89 -0.07
N GLU A 58 7.64 -11.99 -0.03
CA GLU A 58 6.91 -13.25 -0.16
C GLU A 58 6.04 -13.21 -1.41
N PHE A 59 6.14 -14.24 -2.24
CA PHE A 59 5.22 -14.45 -3.34
C PHE A 59 4.25 -15.56 -2.98
N VAL A 60 2.95 -15.32 -3.11
CA VAL A 60 1.89 -16.30 -2.87
C VAL A 60 1.05 -16.44 -4.14
N GLN A 61 1.11 -17.62 -4.75
CA GLN A 61 0.17 -18.00 -5.79
C GLN A 61 -1.01 -18.71 -5.16
N THR A 62 -2.23 -18.29 -5.53
CA THR A 62 -3.49 -18.90 -5.12
C THR A 62 -4.11 -19.57 -6.33
N ILE A 63 -4.25 -20.88 -6.27
CA ILE A 63 -5.01 -21.64 -7.27
C ILE A 63 -6.15 -22.35 -6.56
N SER A 64 -7.33 -22.30 -7.16
CA SER A 64 -8.46 -23.08 -6.70
C SER A 64 -8.74 -24.24 -7.65
N ASP A 65 -8.27 -25.42 -7.26
CA ASP A 65 -8.71 -26.68 -7.85
C ASP A 65 -9.81 -27.26 -6.94
N ASN A 66 -11.05 -27.29 -7.41
CA ASN A 66 -12.17 -27.94 -6.71
C ASN A 66 -12.31 -27.60 -5.21
N GLY A 67 -12.13 -26.32 -4.85
CA GLY A 67 -12.37 -25.80 -3.48
C GLY A 67 -11.19 -25.85 -2.51
N GLY A 68 -10.00 -26.29 -2.94
CA GLY A 68 -8.75 -26.16 -2.16
C GLY A 68 -7.92 -24.98 -2.65
N THR A 69 -7.35 -24.18 -1.72
CA THR A 69 -6.42 -23.08 -2.04
C THR A 69 -4.98 -23.59 -1.89
N ASP A 70 -4.31 -23.85 -3.01
CA ASP A 70 -2.87 -24.16 -2.99
C ASP A 70 -2.09 -22.84 -2.89
N LYS A 71 -1.32 -22.67 -1.81
CA LYS A 71 -0.43 -21.51 -1.60
C LYS A 71 1.02 -21.92 -1.82
N ILE A 72 1.58 -21.56 -2.97
CA ILE A 72 3.02 -21.71 -3.22
C ILE A 72 3.73 -20.45 -2.76
N ARG A 73 4.72 -20.62 -1.87
CA ARG A 73 5.53 -19.55 -1.32
C ARG A 73 6.96 -19.60 -1.84
N GLU A 74 7.38 -18.52 -2.50
CA GLU A 74 8.75 -18.35 -2.97
C GLU A 74 9.38 -17.06 -2.43
N ASN A 75 10.69 -17.10 -2.16
CA ASN A 75 11.45 -15.94 -1.71
C ASN A 75 12.03 -15.19 -2.91
N ALA A 76 12.01 -13.86 -2.87
CA ALA A 76 12.53 -13.04 -3.96
C ALA A 76 14.03 -13.17 -4.14
N SER A 77 14.48 -12.92 -5.37
CA SER A 77 15.82 -12.39 -5.59
C SER A 77 15.83 -10.87 -5.33
N ASN A 78 17.00 -10.29 -5.07
CA ASN A 78 17.15 -8.86 -4.75
C ASN A 78 16.73 -7.90 -5.88
N VAL A 79 16.37 -8.42 -7.07
CA VAL A 79 16.01 -7.62 -8.25
C VAL A 79 14.59 -7.90 -8.75
N GLY A 80 13.91 -8.92 -8.22
CA GLY A 80 12.60 -9.30 -8.73
C GLY A 80 12.20 -10.76 -8.49
N TYR A 81 11.02 -11.10 -9.03
CA TYR A 81 10.50 -12.45 -9.20
C TYR A 81 10.43 -12.83 -10.66
N THR A 82 10.66 -14.10 -10.93
CA THR A 82 10.32 -14.72 -12.22
C THR A 82 9.63 -16.04 -11.93
N ILE A 83 8.38 -16.18 -12.33
CA ILE A 83 7.59 -17.38 -12.04
C ILE A 83 6.84 -17.86 -13.28
N GLY A 84 6.77 -19.18 -13.45
CA GLY A 84 5.82 -19.82 -14.36
C GLY A 84 4.48 -20.04 -13.66
N LEU A 85 3.40 -19.55 -14.24
CA LEU A 85 2.06 -19.69 -13.71
C LEU A 85 1.47 -21.04 -14.07
N LYS A 86 0.71 -21.64 -13.15
CA LYS A 86 0.01 -22.90 -13.43
C LYS A 86 -1.11 -22.67 -14.45
N GLU A 87 -1.38 -23.68 -15.26
CA GLU A 87 -2.40 -23.66 -16.32
C GLU A 87 -3.79 -23.26 -15.79
N ALA A 88 -4.12 -23.62 -14.54
CA ALA A 88 -5.39 -23.28 -13.89
C ALA A 88 -5.72 -21.77 -13.85
N HIS A 89 -4.73 -20.87 -13.98
CA HIS A 89 -5.00 -19.42 -14.09
C HIS A 89 -5.66 -19.04 -15.41
N PHE A 90 -5.52 -19.88 -16.44
CA PHE A 90 -5.95 -19.61 -17.82
C PHE A 90 -7.08 -20.53 -18.28
N GLN A 91 -7.46 -21.51 -17.45
CA GLN A 91 -8.58 -22.40 -17.75
C GLN A 91 -9.90 -21.69 -17.52
N TYR A 92 -10.83 -21.91 -18.45
CA TYR A 92 -12.20 -21.43 -18.33
C TYR A 92 -12.92 -22.10 -17.16
N ASP A 93 -13.67 -21.29 -16.43
CA ASP A 93 -14.56 -21.76 -15.40
C ASP A 93 -15.88 -22.24 -16.02
N GLU A 94 -16.01 -23.56 -16.18
CA GLU A 94 -17.22 -24.20 -16.67
C GLU A 94 -18.42 -24.05 -15.70
N SER A 95 -18.21 -23.61 -14.46
CA SER A 95 -19.29 -23.41 -13.48
C SER A 95 -20.06 -22.10 -13.64
N SER A 96 -19.62 -21.23 -14.55
CA SER A 96 -20.35 -20.01 -14.92
C SER A 96 -21.45 -20.35 -15.92
N ASP A 97 -22.60 -20.82 -15.44
CA ASP A 97 -23.80 -21.28 -16.18
C ASP A 97 -24.49 -20.23 -17.09
N SER A 98 -23.85 -19.12 -17.44
CA SER A 98 -24.41 -18.11 -18.35
C SER A 98 -23.91 -18.35 -19.79
N PRO A 99 -24.77 -18.81 -20.71
CA PRO A 99 -24.43 -18.95 -22.13
C PRO A 99 -24.23 -17.59 -22.86
N GLU A 100 -24.31 -16.47 -22.15
CA GLU A 100 -24.22 -15.11 -22.69
C GLU A 100 -22.96 -14.34 -22.24
N GLU A 101 -22.17 -14.85 -21.30
CA GLU A 101 -20.92 -14.21 -20.85
C GLU A 101 -19.70 -14.83 -21.55
N PHE A 102 -18.73 -14.00 -21.94
CA PHE A 102 -17.39 -14.48 -22.21
C PHE A 102 -16.94 -15.25 -20.97
N GLY A 103 -16.69 -16.55 -21.11
CA GLY A 103 -16.36 -17.42 -19.98
C GLY A 103 -15.20 -16.84 -19.19
N ARG A 104 -15.31 -16.85 -17.85
CA ARG A 104 -14.26 -16.34 -16.97
C ARG A 104 -13.14 -17.35 -16.88
N ILE A 105 -11.91 -16.89 -16.71
CA ILE A 105 -10.77 -17.76 -16.42
C ILE A 105 -10.42 -17.71 -14.93
N GLY A 106 -9.66 -18.71 -14.44
CA GLY A 106 -9.23 -18.76 -13.05
C GLY A 106 -8.54 -17.47 -12.57
N GLY A 107 -7.71 -16.86 -13.41
CA GLY A 107 -6.97 -15.63 -13.12
C GLY A 107 -7.81 -14.35 -13.02
N GLU A 108 -9.12 -14.41 -13.29
CA GLU A 108 -10.04 -13.27 -13.15
C GLU A 108 -10.79 -13.28 -11.81
N ARG A 109 -10.58 -14.31 -10.98
CA ARG A 109 -11.36 -14.53 -9.75
C ARG A 109 -10.62 -14.04 -8.51
N ASP A 110 -11.36 -13.39 -7.63
CA ASP A 110 -10.96 -13.13 -6.25
C ASP A 110 -11.34 -14.33 -5.37
N HIS A 111 -10.54 -15.39 -5.37
CA HIS A 111 -10.80 -16.70 -4.76
C HIS A 111 -11.17 -16.66 -3.25
N SER A 112 -12.41 -16.26 -2.95
CA SER A 112 -12.91 -15.97 -1.60
C SER A 112 -12.07 -14.93 -0.85
N GLY A 113 -11.74 -13.80 -1.49
CA GLY A 113 -10.93 -12.74 -0.90
C GLY A 113 -9.43 -12.99 -1.00
N ASN A 114 -8.99 -13.82 -1.95
CA ASN A 114 -7.56 -14.01 -2.25
C ASN A 114 -7.36 -13.78 -3.75
N PRO A 115 -6.48 -12.85 -4.15
CA PRO A 115 -6.17 -12.68 -5.55
C PRO A 115 -5.49 -13.93 -6.12
N PRO A 116 -5.55 -14.17 -7.44
CA PRO A 116 -4.86 -15.28 -8.08
C PRO A 116 -3.37 -15.29 -7.75
N LEU A 117 -2.75 -14.11 -7.71
CA LEU A 117 -1.39 -13.92 -7.23
C LEU A 117 -1.33 -12.74 -6.27
N LEU A 118 -0.63 -12.94 -5.16
CA LEU A 118 -0.35 -11.93 -4.15
C LEU A 118 1.16 -11.82 -3.95
N VAL A 119 1.68 -10.60 -4.01
CA VAL A 119 3.09 -10.32 -3.74
C VAL A 119 3.18 -9.39 -2.56
N LYS A 120 3.88 -9.85 -1.52
CA LYS A 120 4.21 -9.09 -0.34
C LYS A 120 5.63 -8.59 -0.46
N LEU A 121 5.84 -7.27 -0.41
CA LEU A 121 7.17 -6.65 -0.38
C LEU A 121 7.33 -5.84 0.92
N SER A 122 8.16 -6.31 1.84
CA SER A 122 8.42 -5.58 3.09
C SER A 122 9.39 -4.41 2.86
N THR A 123 9.01 -3.21 3.28
CA THR A 123 9.89 -2.04 3.19
C THR A 123 10.83 -1.94 4.39
N LYS A 124 11.98 -1.29 4.18
CA LYS A 124 12.96 -1.00 5.24
C LYS A 124 12.49 0.15 6.12
N GLN A 125 12.86 0.12 7.39
CA GLN A 125 12.67 1.24 8.33
C GLN A 125 13.41 2.51 7.88
N GLU A 126 14.59 2.35 7.27
CA GLU A 126 15.34 3.44 6.63
C GLU A 126 15.02 3.63 5.14
N ALA A 127 13.91 3.08 4.63
CA ALA A 127 13.53 3.24 3.23
C ALA A 127 13.49 4.73 2.85
N ARG A 128 14.07 5.03 1.69
CA ARG A 128 14.06 6.40 1.17
C ARG A 128 12.61 6.79 0.84
N PRO A 129 12.14 7.97 1.26
CA PRO A 129 10.79 8.42 0.90
C PRO A 129 10.74 8.85 -0.57
N GLY A 130 9.57 8.67 -1.20
CA GLY A 130 9.37 9.05 -2.58
C GLY A 130 8.37 8.16 -3.33
N ASN A 131 8.19 8.47 -4.61
CA ASN A 131 7.34 7.68 -5.51
C ASN A 131 8.16 6.59 -6.20
N TYR A 132 7.62 5.38 -6.21
CA TYR A 132 8.24 4.20 -6.78
C TYR A 132 7.25 3.52 -7.74
N THR A 133 7.81 2.78 -8.71
CA THR A 133 7.02 2.04 -9.69
C THR A 133 7.60 0.64 -9.86
N ILE A 134 6.74 -0.37 -9.76
CA ILE A 134 7.05 -1.78 -9.95
C ILE A 134 6.64 -2.18 -11.37
N PRO A 135 7.58 -2.38 -12.30
CA PRO A 135 7.28 -2.91 -13.62
C PRO A 135 6.97 -4.41 -13.55
N ILE A 136 5.93 -4.79 -14.28
CA ILE A 136 5.40 -6.16 -14.33
C ILE A 136 5.27 -6.54 -15.80
N THR A 137 5.95 -7.62 -16.16
CA THR A 137 5.97 -8.17 -17.51
C THR A 137 5.39 -9.56 -17.50
N PHE A 138 4.31 -9.77 -18.26
CA PHE A 138 3.77 -11.09 -18.51
C PHE A 138 4.13 -11.51 -19.94
N THR A 139 4.84 -12.62 -20.08
CA THR A 139 5.20 -13.21 -21.38
C THR A 139 4.52 -14.56 -21.51
N TYR A 140 3.89 -14.81 -22.67
CA TYR A 140 3.22 -16.07 -22.94
C TYR A 140 3.38 -16.48 -24.40
N GLN A 141 3.33 -17.78 -24.65
CA GLN A 141 3.34 -18.39 -25.97
C GLN A 141 1.99 -19.07 -26.24
N ASP A 142 1.35 -18.70 -27.34
CA ASP A 142 0.10 -19.34 -27.77
C ASP A 142 0.37 -20.71 -28.40
N SER A 143 -0.70 -21.50 -28.62
CA SER A 143 -0.58 -22.84 -29.22
C SER A 143 -0.13 -22.87 -30.68
N ASN A 144 -0.08 -21.71 -31.36
CA ASN A 144 0.53 -21.55 -32.68
C ASN A 144 2.03 -21.27 -32.59
N GLY A 145 2.59 -21.16 -31.37
CA GLY A 145 3.98 -20.85 -31.10
C GLY A 145 4.31 -19.36 -31.12
N ASN A 146 3.33 -18.47 -31.24
CA ASN A 146 3.56 -17.02 -31.20
C ASN A 146 3.83 -16.57 -29.77
N VAL A 147 4.88 -15.76 -29.58
CA VAL A 147 5.22 -15.18 -28.28
C VAL A 147 4.63 -13.78 -28.19
N ASN A 148 3.83 -13.55 -27.16
CA ASN A 148 3.21 -12.29 -26.83
C ASN A 148 3.67 -11.80 -25.45
N GLN A 149 3.54 -10.49 -25.23
CA GLN A 149 3.94 -9.86 -24.00
C GLN A 149 2.96 -8.75 -23.63
N ASP A 150 2.58 -8.70 -22.36
CA ASP A 150 1.92 -7.54 -21.75
C ASP A 150 2.83 -6.91 -20.69
N TYR A 151 2.79 -5.58 -20.64
CA TYR A 151 3.59 -4.77 -19.72
C TYR A 151 2.67 -3.84 -18.94
N LYS A 152 2.84 -3.82 -17.62
CA LYS A 152 2.12 -2.92 -16.71
C LYS A 152 3.05 -2.41 -15.64
N GLU A 153 2.60 -1.37 -14.98
CA GLU A 153 3.31 -0.71 -13.89
C GLU A 153 2.35 -0.53 -12.72
N ALA A 154 2.84 -0.72 -11.50
CA ALA A 154 2.13 -0.41 -10.28
C ALA A 154 2.93 0.61 -9.48
N SER A 155 2.33 1.75 -9.15
CA SER A 155 3.02 2.84 -8.45
C SER A 155 2.57 2.95 -7.00
N PHE A 156 3.52 3.26 -6.12
CA PHE A 156 3.29 3.50 -4.70
C PHE A 156 4.20 4.63 -4.20
N HIS A 157 3.88 5.15 -3.02
CA HIS A 157 4.61 6.21 -2.35
C HIS A 157 5.08 5.73 -0.99
N VAL A 158 6.36 5.92 -0.68
CA VAL A 158 6.90 5.74 0.67
C VAL A 158 6.89 7.09 1.37
N ASN A 159 6.14 7.18 2.46
CA ASN A 159 5.99 8.39 3.25
C ASN A 159 7.33 8.79 3.88
N SER A 160 7.59 10.09 3.89
CA SER A 160 8.63 10.68 4.72
C SER A 160 8.22 10.70 6.19
N TRP A 161 9.20 10.80 7.09
CA TRP A 161 8.93 10.96 8.52
C TRP A 161 7.96 12.13 8.83
N GLN A 162 8.01 13.20 8.03
CA GLN A 162 7.11 14.34 8.20
C GLN A 162 5.67 14.00 7.81
N GLU A 163 5.47 13.19 6.77
CA GLU A 163 4.15 12.75 6.30
C GLU A 163 3.53 11.77 7.30
N GLU A 164 4.30 10.76 7.73
CA GLU A 164 3.95 9.80 8.79
C GLU A 164 3.47 10.53 10.07
N ASN A 165 4.16 11.60 10.46
CA ASN A 165 3.90 12.30 11.71
C ASN A 165 3.07 13.58 11.52
N SER A 166 2.46 13.80 10.35
CA SER A 166 1.81 15.06 10.01
C SER A 166 0.69 15.45 10.98
N GLU A 167 -0.10 14.49 11.46
CA GLU A 167 -1.16 14.72 12.46
C GLU A 167 -0.60 15.11 13.84
N ILE A 168 0.52 14.52 14.25
CA ILE A 168 1.20 14.87 15.51
C ILE A 168 1.80 16.27 15.39
N LEU A 169 2.46 16.57 14.27
CA LEU A 169 3.05 17.87 14.00
C LEU A 169 1.98 18.98 13.96
N LYS A 170 0.81 18.72 13.37
CA LYS A 170 -0.34 19.64 13.41
C LYS A 170 -0.77 19.95 14.85
N LYS A 171 -0.92 18.92 15.70
CA LYS A 171 -1.30 19.10 17.11
C LYS A 171 -0.26 19.92 17.88
N ILE A 172 1.03 19.63 17.69
CA ILE A 172 2.13 20.39 18.31
C ILE A 172 2.10 21.84 17.85
N ALA A 173 1.90 22.09 16.55
CA ALA A 173 1.82 23.44 16.00
C ALA A 173 0.63 24.24 16.58
N VAL A 174 -0.54 23.61 16.73
CA VAL A 174 -1.71 24.25 17.36
C VAL A 174 -1.43 24.62 18.82
N ILE A 175 -0.80 23.71 19.59
CA ILE A 175 -0.44 23.98 20.98
C ILE A 175 0.58 25.12 21.06
N ALA A 176 1.61 25.10 20.21
CA ALA A 176 2.63 26.16 20.17
C ALA A 176 2.03 27.52 19.78
N ALA A 177 1.12 27.55 18.81
CA ALA A 177 0.40 28.76 18.43
C ALA A 177 -0.48 29.28 19.58
N ALA A 178 -1.23 28.41 20.26
CA ALA A 178 -2.04 28.78 21.40
C ALA A 178 -1.18 29.34 22.55
N ALA A 179 -0.05 28.69 22.86
CA ALA A 179 0.90 29.18 23.86
C ALA A 179 1.50 30.55 23.49
N THR A 180 1.77 30.79 22.20
CA THR A 180 2.28 32.07 21.69
C THR A 180 1.23 33.18 21.80
N VAL A 181 -0.04 32.90 21.48
CA VAL A 181 -1.13 33.89 21.67
C VAL A 181 -1.32 34.20 23.15
N LEU A 182 -1.30 33.17 24.00
CA LEU A 182 -1.41 33.34 25.46
C LEU A 182 -0.22 34.10 26.05
N SER A 183 1.00 33.99 25.53
CA SER A 183 2.14 34.77 26.04
C SER A 183 2.07 36.24 25.65
N VAL A 184 1.60 36.55 24.44
CA VAL A 184 1.42 37.92 23.94
C VAL A 184 0.26 38.64 24.65
N VAL A 185 -0.85 37.95 24.91
CA VAL A 185 -2.01 38.51 25.63
C VAL A 185 -1.84 38.40 27.15
N GLY A 186 -1.08 37.42 27.63
CA GLY A 186 -0.87 37.13 29.04
C GLY A 186 0.17 38.00 29.72
N GLY A 187 1.10 38.62 28.98
CA GLY A 187 2.00 39.65 29.51
C GLY A 187 1.27 40.72 30.34
N PRO A 188 0.20 41.35 29.82
CA PRO A 188 -0.61 42.28 30.62
C PRO A 188 -1.58 41.61 31.63
N ILE A 189 -1.87 40.30 31.55
CA ILE A 189 -2.79 39.64 32.50
C ILE A 189 -2.06 39.25 33.80
N VAL A 190 -0.81 38.79 33.71
CA VAL A 190 0.01 38.53 34.90
C VAL A 190 0.26 39.84 35.66
N ASP A 191 0.56 40.94 34.93
CA ASP A 191 0.70 42.28 35.51
C ASP A 191 -0.60 42.80 36.16
N VAL A 192 -1.78 42.54 35.56
CA VAL A 192 -3.08 42.93 36.12
C VAL A 192 -3.46 42.10 37.35
N ILE A 193 -3.18 40.79 37.36
CA ILE A 193 -3.40 39.94 38.53
C ILE A 193 -2.49 40.38 39.69
N GLU A 194 -1.23 40.72 39.40
CA GLU A 194 -0.29 41.22 40.40
C GLU A 194 -0.69 42.61 40.92
N TRP A 195 -1.19 43.50 40.06
CA TRP A 195 -1.73 44.81 40.45
C TRP A 195 -3.01 44.71 41.30
N ILE A 196 -3.96 43.83 40.95
CA ILE A 196 -5.19 43.59 41.74
C ILE A 196 -4.83 43.00 43.11
N TYR A 197 -3.86 42.08 43.17
CA TYR A 197 -3.39 41.51 44.43
C TYR A 197 -2.79 42.58 45.34
N GLN A 198 -1.99 43.50 44.80
CA GLN A 198 -1.44 44.65 45.55
C GLN A 198 -2.53 45.61 46.05
N LEU A 199 -3.56 45.88 45.25
CA LEU A 199 -4.70 46.71 45.67
C LEU A 199 -5.52 46.07 46.80
N ILE A 200 -5.74 44.76 46.74
CA ILE A 200 -6.44 44.01 47.79
C ILE A 200 -5.64 44.06 49.10
N LEU A 201 -4.31 43.88 49.04
CA LEU A 201 -3.44 44.00 50.22
C LEU A 201 -3.43 45.41 50.81
N GLN A 202 -3.41 46.46 49.98
CA GLN A 202 -3.53 47.84 50.46
C GLN A 202 -4.89 48.10 51.12
N ALA A 203 -5.99 47.63 50.53
CA ALA A 203 -7.32 47.77 51.11
C ALA A 203 -7.44 47.05 52.46
N ILE A 204 -6.91 45.83 52.59
CA ILE A 204 -6.93 45.07 53.84
C ILE A 204 -6.11 45.76 54.93
N SER A 205 -4.93 46.29 54.61
CA SER A 205 -4.10 47.02 55.59
C SER A 205 -4.74 48.36 56.04
N PHE A 206 -5.47 49.03 55.15
CA PHE A 206 -6.19 50.26 55.47
C PHE A 206 -7.37 50.02 56.43
N TYR A 207 -8.13 48.94 56.24
CA TYR A 207 -9.23 48.58 57.16
C TYR A 207 -8.75 47.95 58.47
N GLY A 208 -7.62 47.23 58.47
CA GLY A 208 -7.03 46.67 59.68
C GLY A 208 -6.42 47.72 60.62
N GLY A 209 -6.06 48.90 60.11
CA GLY A 209 -5.50 50.01 60.90
C GLY A 209 -6.54 50.91 61.60
N ILE A 210 -7.84 50.76 61.30
CA ILE A 210 -8.93 51.58 61.88
C ILE A 210 -9.57 50.89 63.10
N LEU A 211 -9.22 49.64 63.39
CA LEU A 211 -9.74 48.83 64.50
C LEU A 211 -8.75 48.64 65.67
N ASN A 212 -7.65 49.40 65.70
CA ASN A 212 -6.75 49.54 66.85
C ASN A 212 -6.68 50.99 67.32
#